data_AF-A0A1V2Q1C4-F1
#
_entry.id   AF-A0A1V2Q1C4-F1
#
_cell.length_a   1.000
_cell.length_b   1.000
_cell.length_c   1.000
_cell.angle_alpha   90.00
_cell.angle_beta   90.00
_cell.angle_gamma   90.00
#
_symmetry.space_group_name_H-M   'P 1'
#
loop_
_entity.id
_entity.type
_entity.pdbx_description
1 polymer ?
#
loop_
_entity_poly.entity_id
_entity_poly.type
_entity_poly.pdbx_seq_one_letter_code
_entity_poly.pdbx_strand_id
1 'polypeptide(L)'
;MTPLNPELVTQIQQAIETARAAGEPPPGRPTLVRLTGATDHAIRKALAELATEDTSPGDTSTPPSPATPPARTTDGRLVAWAGFVFGSVMSIAANVLHTWLPAEHHPAGWSPGLAPQIGAAVWPIGLLLSVEVLSRIHWPKGWQWTLARFGGTGTVALGSAVISYGHLRDLLLAWHYGPLAAAVGPLVLDGLMVISGFALLAMSRTPGHHQDAAPTSCSRAEP
;
A
#
# COMPACT_ATOMS: atom_id res chain seq x y z
N MET A 1 -27.82 7.24 33.95
CA MET A 1 -27.46 8.15 32.85
C MET A 1 -27.28 9.53 33.45
N THR A 2 -26.04 10.00 33.60
CA THR A 2 -25.77 11.36 34.07
C THR A 2 -26.19 12.34 32.98
N PRO A 3 -27.05 13.33 33.25
CA PRO A 3 -27.38 14.35 32.27
C PRO A 3 -26.10 15.05 31.82
N LEU A 4 -25.97 15.28 30.53
CA LEU A 4 -24.86 16.04 29.96
C LEU A 4 -24.90 17.45 30.54
N ASN A 5 -23.76 17.99 30.99
CA ASN A 5 -23.73 19.35 31.51
C ASN A 5 -23.75 20.33 30.32
N PRO A 6 -24.83 21.10 30.09
CA PRO A 6 -24.91 22.02 28.95
C PRO A 6 -23.78 23.06 28.95
N GLU A 7 -23.28 23.43 30.13
CA GLU A 7 -22.14 24.33 30.27
C GLU A 7 -20.85 23.77 29.65
N LEU A 8 -20.67 22.44 29.67
CA LEU A 8 -19.50 21.79 29.10
C LEU A 8 -19.47 21.94 27.57
N VAL A 9 -20.62 21.80 26.93
CA VAL A 9 -20.75 21.91 25.47
C VAL A 9 -20.42 23.32 25.03
N THR A 10 -20.97 24.33 25.72
CA THR A 10 -20.71 25.74 25.45
C THR A 10 -19.23 26.08 25.64
N GLN A 11 -18.58 25.56 26.69
CA GLN A 11 -17.13 25.79 26.92
C GLN A 11 -16.26 25.17 25.82
N ILE A 12 -16.62 23.98 25.33
CA ILE A 12 -15.90 23.31 24.23
C ILE A 12 -16.08 24.10 22.93
N GLN A 13 -17.30 24.54 22.59
CA GLN A 13 -17.57 25.37 21.42
C GLN A 13 -16.77 26.67 21.46
N GLN A 14 -16.80 27.39 22.59
CA GLN A 14 -16.08 28.64 22.76
C GLN A 14 -14.56 28.46 22.63
N ALA A 15 -14.00 27.36 23.15
CA ALA A 15 -12.57 27.05 23.00
C ALA A 15 -12.17 26.78 21.54
N ILE A 16 -13.04 26.09 20.77
CA ILE A 16 -12.82 25.81 19.35
C ILE A 16 -12.92 27.10 18.53
N GLU A 17 -13.92 27.95 18.80
CA GLU A 17 -14.09 29.24 18.13
C GLU A 17 -12.93 30.20 18.41
N THR A 18 -12.44 30.23 19.66
CA THR A 18 -11.29 31.07 20.04
C THR A 18 -10.02 30.63 19.29
N ALA A 19 -9.76 29.32 19.19
CA ALA A 19 -8.63 28.81 18.42
C ALA A 19 -8.76 29.12 16.92
N ARG A 20 -9.98 29.01 16.36
CA ARG A 20 -10.27 29.36 14.97
C ARG A 20 -10.05 30.86 14.72
N ALA A 21 -10.49 31.73 15.63
CA ALA A 21 -10.28 33.17 15.54
C ALA A 21 -8.79 33.55 15.62
N ALA A 22 -7.99 32.77 16.35
CA ALA A 22 -6.54 32.92 16.44
C ALA A 22 -5.78 32.31 15.24
N GLY A 23 -6.46 31.61 14.32
CA GLY A 23 -5.83 30.89 13.22
C GLY A 23 -5.06 29.64 13.64
N GLU A 24 -5.28 29.15 14.86
CA GLU A 24 -4.64 27.97 15.41
C GLU A 24 -5.42 26.69 15.10
N PRO A 25 -4.75 25.52 15.03
CA PRO A 25 -5.44 24.25 14.93
C PRO A 25 -6.37 24.02 16.13
N PRO A 26 -7.53 23.36 15.94
CA PRO A 26 -8.49 23.16 17.01
C PRO A 26 -7.87 22.39 18.19
N PRO A 27 -8.17 22.79 19.44
CA PRO A 27 -7.54 22.22 20.61
C PRO A 27 -7.82 20.72 20.71
N GLY A 28 -6.75 19.93 20.81
CA GLY A 28 -6.86 18.48 20.95
C GLY A 28 -7.56 18.07 22.26
N ARG A 29 -8.04 16.83 22.29
CA ARG A 29 -8.76 16.26 23.45
C ARG A 29 -8.02 16.42 24.79
N PRO A 30 -6.69 16.21 24.89
CA PRO A 30 -5.96 16.45 26.15
C PRO A 30 -5.98 17.91 26.58
N THR A 31 -6.02 18.84 25.62
CA THR A 31 -6.11 20.28 25.88
C THR A 31 -7.49 20.66 26.40
N LEU A 32 -8.56 20.09 25.83
CA LEU A 32 -9.93 20.29 26.31
C LEU A 32 -10.12 19.74 27.73
N VAL A 33 -9.51 18.60 28.08
CA VAL A 33 -9.50 18.06 29.46
C VAL A 33 -8.89 19.06 30.44
N ARG A 34 -7.74 19.67 30.07
CA ARG A 34 -7.06 20.65 30.92
C ARG A 34 -7.83 21.96 31.06
N LEU A 35 -8.51 22.40 29.99
CA LEU A 35 -9.25 23.66 29.97
C LEU A 35 -10.59 23.58 30.71
N THR A 36 -11.30 22.46 30.57
CA THR A 36 -12.65 22.29 31.15
C THR A 36 -12.64 21.60 32.51
N GLY A 37 -11.53 20.95 32.90
CA GLY A 37 -11.46 20.11 34.09
C GLY A 37 -12.35 18.86 34.03
N ALA A 38 -12.98 18.60 32.88
CA ALA A 38 -13.90 17.48 32.70
C ALA A 38 -13.15 16.19 32.36
N THR A 39 -13.83 15.06 32.59
CA THR A 39 -13.28 13.75 32.25
C THR A 39 -13.23 13.56 30.72
N ASP A 40 -12.23 12.83 30.22
CA ASP A 40 -12.09 12.53 28.78
C ASP A 40 -13.35 11.86 28.19
N HIS A 41 -14.09 11.09 29.00
CA HIS A 41 -15.35 10.49 28.58
C HIS A 41 -16.44 11.55 28.33
N ALA A 42 -16.57 12.55 29.21
CA ALA A 42 -17.52 13.63 29.04
C ALA A 42 -17.20 14.49 27.79
N ILE A 43 -15.92 14.74 27.54
CA ILE A 43 -15.46 15.49 26.36
C ILE A 43 -15.71 14.72 25.07
N ARG A 44 -15.47 13.40 25.05
CA ARG A 44 -15.84 12.56 23.91
C ARG A 44 -17.32 12.64 23.60
N LYS A 45 -18.16 12.55 24.63
CA LYS A 45 -19.60 12.57 24.48
C LYS A 45 -20.09 13.93 23.96
N ALA A 46 -19.56 15.03 24.51
CA ALA A 46 -19.88 16.38 24.06
C ALA A 46 -19.43 16.66 22.61
N LEU A 47 -18.21 16.24 22.22
CA LEU A 47 -17.73 16.37 20.84
C LEU A 47 -18.55 15.54 19.85
N ALA A 48 -19.03 14.36 20.26
CA ALA A 48 -19.90 13.53 19.43
C ALA A 48 -21.27 14.20 19.22
N GLU A 49 -21.86 14.78 20.28
CA GLU A 49 -23.13 15.51 20.19
C GLU A 49 -23.02 16.73 19.27
N LEU A 50 -21.94 17.52 19.38
CA LEU A 50 -21.66 18.65 18.48
C LEU A 50 -21.54 18.24 17.01
N ALA A 51 -20.88 17.12 16.73
CA ALA A 51 -20.77 16.60 15.36
C ALA A 51 -22.13 16.16 14.79
N THR A 52 -23.06 15.71 15.64
CA THR A 52 -24.45 15.42 15.26
C THR A 52 -25.27 16.68 15.02
N GLU A 53 -25.07 17.76 15.78
CA GLU A 53 -25.79 19.03 15.59
C GLU A 53 -25.39 19.75 14.29
N ASP A 54 -24.11 19.73 13.91
CA ASP A 54 -23.63 20.26 12.62
C ASP A 54 -24.19 19.48 11.41
N THR A 55 -24.81 18.31 11.63
CA THR A 55 -25.41 17.45 10.60
C THR A 55 -26.95 17.51 10.65
N SER A 56 -27.52 18.71 10.82
CA SER A 56 -28.95 18.94 10.59
C SER A 56 -29.22 19.22 9.10
N PRO A 57 -30.19 18.54 8.44
CA PRO A 57 -30.38 18.61 7.00
C PRO A 57 -31.12 19.87 6.60
N GLY A 58 -30.38 20.96 6.41
CA GLY A 58 -30.95 22.18 5.89
C GLY A 58 -30.01 23.37 6.03
N ASP A 59 -28.96 23.44 5.20
CA ASP A 59 -28.75 24.69 4.48
C ASP A 59 -27.86 24.56 3.26
N THR A 60 -28.16 25.42 2.30
CA THR A 60 -27.64 25.43 0.94
C THR A 60 -26.60 26.54 0.84
N SER A 61 -25.54 26.32 0.05
CA SER A 61 -24.67 27.36 -0.57
C SER A 61 -23.47 27.89 0.23
N THR A 62 -22.33 27.20 0.10
CA THR A 62 -21.08 27.82 -0.35
C THR A 62 -20.31 26.73 -1.10
N PRO A 63 -19.91 26.91 -2.37
CA PRO A 63 -19.15 25.88 -3.05
C PRO A 63 -17.80 25.75 -2.33
N PRO A 64 -17.45 24.59 -1.76
CA PRO A 64 -16.08 24.37 -1.35
C PRO A 64 -15.24 24.45 -2.63
N SER A 65 -14.25 25.34 -2.61
CA SER A 65 -13.06 25.24 -3.47
C SER A 65 -12.68 23.76 -3.55
N PRO A 66 -12.46 23.17 -4.74
CA PRO A 66 -12.43 21.72 -4.89
C PRO A 66 -11.33 21.16 -3.99
N ALA A 67 -11.74 20.69 -2.81
CA ALA A 67 -10.98 19.75 -2.03
C ALA A 67 -10.76 18.62 -3.02
N THR A 68 -9.51 18.44 -3.44
CA THR A 68 -9.10 17.31 -4.26
C THR A 68 -9.75 16.10 -3.62
N PRO A 69 -10.69 15.40 -4.29
CA PRO A 69 -11.32 14.24 -3.70
C PRO A 69 -10.16 13.34 -3.24
N PRO A 70 -10.22 12.78 -2.01
CA PRO A 70 -9.16 11.87 -1.56
C PRO A 70 -8.97 10.87 -2.68
N ALA A 71 -7.78 10.88 -3.28
CA ALA A 71 -7.49 10.07 -4.46
C ALA A 71 -7.99 8.66 -4.16
N ARG A 72 -8.97 8.20 -4.95
CA ARG A 72 -9.72 6.98 -4.66
C ARG A 72 -8.70 5.88 -4.42
N THR A 73 -8.78 5.20 -3.28
CA THR A 73 -7.85 4.11 -2.89
C THR A 73 -7.77 3.02 -3.97
N THR A 74 -8.84 2.87 -4.77
CA THR A 74 -8.91 2.02 -5.96
C THR A 74 -7.89 2.42 -7.05
N ASP A 75 -7.68 3.71 -7.28
CA ASP A 75 -6.76 4.23 -8.30
C ASP A 75 -5.30 3.93 -7.90
N GLY A 76 -4.95 4.13 -6.63
CA GLY A 76 -3.62 3.80 -6.10
C GLY A 76 -3.31 2.30 -6.13
N ARG A 77 -4.30 1.45 -5.83
CA ARG A 77 -4.16 -0.01 -5.92
C ARG A 77 -3.93 -0.49 -7.34
N LEU A 78 -4.65 0.08 -8.31
CA LEU A 78 -4.47 -0.25 -9.72
C LEU A 78 -3.06 0.11 -10.21
N VAL A 79 -2.58 1.30 -9.89
CA VAL A 79 -1.23 1.76 -10.27
C VAL A 79 -0.14 0.88 -9.65
N ALA A 80 -0.27 0.54 -8.37
CA ALA A 80 0.68 -0.34 -7.70
C ALA A 80 0.71 -1.74 -8.35
N TRP A 81 -0.46 -2.30 -8.68
CA TRP A 81 -0.57 -3.58 -9.37
C TRP A 81 0.01 -3.54 -10.78
N ALA A 82 -0.26 -2.46 -11.53
CA ALA A 82 0.29 -2.25 -12.86
C ALA A 82 1.83 -2.19 -12.82
N GLY A 83 2.42 -1.44 -11.88
CA GLY A 83 3.88 -1.35 -11.73
C GLY A 83 4.52 -2.70 -11.37
N PHE A 84 3.90 -3.47 -10.48
CA PHE A 84 4.40 -4.79 -10.10
C PHE A 84 4.34 -5.80 -11.25
N VAL A 85 3.21 -5.85 -11.98
CA VAL A 85 3.06 -6.74 -13.13
C VAL A 85 3.98 -6.34 -14.27
N PHE A 86 4.08 -5.04 -14.55
CA PHE A 86 4.99 -4.53 -15.55
C PHE A 86 6.43 -4.96 -15.26
N GLY A 87 6.93 -4.73 -14.05
CA GLY A 87 8.28 -5.15 -13.66
C GLY A 87 8.47 -6.67 -13.75
N SER A 88 7.47 -7.45 -13.32
CA SER A 88 7.51 -8.93 -13.39
C SER A 88 7.62 -9.43 -14.83
N VAL A 89 6.79 -8.88 -15.73
CA VAL A 89 6.80 -9.22 -17.15
C VAL A 89 8.13 -8.81 -17.79
N MET A 90 8.62 -7.60 -17.52
CA MET A 90 9.88 -7.11 -18.07
C MET A 90 11.08 -7.94 -17.58
N SER A 91 11.09 -8.39 -16.32
CA SER A 91 12.12 -9.26 -15.78
C SER A 91 12.17 -10.62 -16.49
N ILE A 92 11.00 -11.26 -16.68
CA ILE A 92 10.90 -12.53 -17.42
C ILE A 92 11.29 -12.32 -18.89
N ALA A 93 10.77 -11.28 -19.53
CA ALA A 93 11.04 -10.98 -20.92
C ALA A 93 12.53 -10.72 -21.17
N ALA A 94 13.21 -9.99 -20.28
CA ALA A 94 14.65 -9.75 -20.39
C ALA A 94 15.46 -11.04 -20.33
N ASN A 95 15.12 -11.96 -19.41
CA ASN A 95 15.80 -13.24 -19.30
C ASN A 95 15.55 -14.15 -20.50
N VAL A 96 14.31 -14.20 -20.99
CA VAL A 96 13.98 -14.94 -22.23
C VAL A 96 14.70 -14.33 -23.42
N LEU A 97 14.68 -13.00 -23.56
CA LEU A 97 15.30 -12.29 -24.67
C LEU A 97 16.82 -12.40 -24.65
N HIS A 98 17.42 -12.56 -23.48
CA HIS A 98 18.84 -12.83 -23.35
C HIS A 98 19.27 -14.11 -24.09
N THR A 99 18.40 -15.11 -24.20
CA THR A 99 18.68 -16.34 -24.98
C THR A 99 18.75 -16.12 -26.49
N TRP A 100 18.27 -14.97 -26.97
CA TRP A 100 18.32 -14.54 -28.37
C TRP A 100 19.52 -13.65 -28.67
N LEU A 101 20.34 -13.27 -27.68
CA LEU A 101 21.61 -12.63 -27.98
C LEU A 101 22.42 -13.61 -28.83
N PRO A 102 22.93 -13.18 -30.00
CA PRO A 102 23.78 -14.03 -30.79
C PRO A 102 25.02 -14.36 -29.96
N ALA A 103 25.18 -15.60 -29.52
CA ALA A 103 26.51 -16.07 -29.19
C ALA A 103 27.33 -15.92 -30.49
N GLU A 104 28.54 -15.37 -30.39
CA GLU A 104 29.38 -14.90 -31.50
C GLU A 104 29.71 -15.94 -32.60
N HIS A 105 29.11 -17.14 -32.54
CA HIS A 105 29.43 -18.32 -33.34
C HIS A 105 28.20 -18.98 -34.01
N HIS A 106 27.02 -18.35 -34.05
CA HIS A 106 25.84 -18.99 -34.65
C HIS A 106 25.69 -18.74 -36.16
N PRO A 107 25.38 -19.78 -36.97
CA PRO A 107 25.16 -19.66 -38.40
C PRO A 107 23.88 -18.87 -38.73
N ALA A 108 23.81 -18.31 -39.94
CA ALA A 108 22.65 -17.57 -40.43
C ALA A 108 21.37 -18.43 -40.37
N GLY A 109 20.32 -17.93 -39.72
CA GLY A 109 19.05 -18.63 -39.52
C GLY A 109 18.92 -19.38 -38.18
N TRP A 110 19.88 -19.26 -37.28
CA TRP A 110 19.79 -19.84 -35.94
C TRP A 110 18.74 -19.13 -35.07
N SER A 111 17.89 -19.90 -34.40
CA SER A 111 16.96 -19.44 -33.37
C SER A 111 17.13 -20.30 -32.11
N PRO A 112 17.17 -19.70 -30.90
CA PRO A 112 17.21 -20.47 -29.67
C PRO A 112 15.97 -21.35 -29.56
N GLY A 113 16.18 -22.63 -29.24
CA GLY A 113 15.06 -23.55 -28.98
C GLY A 113 14.23 -23.12 -27.77
N LEU A 114 13.10 -23.79 -27.56
CA LEU A 114 12.23 -23.51 -26.40
C LEU A 114 12.90 -23.83 -25.06
N ALA A 115 13.81 -24.80 -25.01
CA ALA A 115 14.45 -25.22 -23.75
C ALA A 115 15.31 -24.11 -23.09
N PRO A 116 16.22 -23.40 -23.78
CA PRO A 116 16.92 -22.23 -23.23
C PRO A 116 15.98 -21.13 -22.74
N GLN A 117 14.93 -20.83 -23.50
CA GLN A 117 13.96 -19.78 -23.15
C GLN A 117 13.21 -20.11 -21.85
N ILE A 118 12.73 -21.35 -21.72
CA ILE A 118 12.10 -21.84 -20.50
C ILE A 118 13.10 -21.79 -19.34
N GLY A 119 14.32 -22.30 -19.54
CA GLY A 119 15.36 -22.33 -18.51
C GLY A 119 15.72 -20.94 -17.97
N ALA A 120 15.75 -19.91 -18.82
CA ALA A 120 16.03 -18.54 -18.40
C ALA A 120 14.87 -17.91 -17.60
N ALA A 121 13.63 -18.32 -17.87
CA ALA A 121 12.45 -17.86 -17.14
C ALA A 121 12.26 -18.54 -15.77
N VAL A 122 12.86 -19.72 -15.54
CA VAL A 122 12.69 -20.48 -14.29
C VAL A 122 13.08 -19.66 -13.06
N TRP A 123 14.19 -18.91 -13.13
CA TRP A 123 14.72 -18.15 -11.99
C TRP A 123 13.76 -17.03 -11.53
N PRO A 124 13.33 -16.07 -12.38
CA PRO A 124 12.39 -15.03 -11.96
C PRO A 124 11.02 -15.61 -11.57
N ILE A 125 10.57 -16.69 -12.21
CA ILE A 125 9.32 -17.37 -11.82
C ILE A 125 9.46 -17.95 -10.41
N GLY A 126 10.59 -18.60 -10.10
CA GLY A 126 10.88 -19.12 -8.76
C GLY A 126 10.88 -18.02 -7.70
N LEU A 127 11.38 -16.83 -8.04
CA LEU A 127 11.32 -15.66 -7.16
C LEU A 127 9.87 -15.18 -6.92
N LEU A 128 9.07 -15.05 -7.98
CA LEU A 128 7.66 -14.65 -7.85
C LEU A 128 6.87 -15.66 -7.02
N LEU A 129 7.06 -16.96 -7.24
CA LEU A 129 6.46 -18.01 -6.43
C LEU A 129 6.92 -17.93 -4.96
N SER A 130 8.19 -17.62 -4.71
CA SER A 130 8.71 -17.43 -3.35
C SER A 130 8.04 -16.26 -2.63
N VAL A 131 7.81 -15.14 -3.33
CA VAL A 131 7.08 -13.97 -2.80
C VAL A 131 5.61 -14.32 -2.54
N GLU A 132 4.99 -15.13 -3.40
CA GLU A 132 3.60 -15.55 -3.23
C GLU A 132 3.42 -16.49 -2.02
N VAL A 133 4.34 -17.44 -1.86
CA VAL A 133 4.40 -18.30 -0.66
C VAL A 133 4.63 -17.45 0.59
N LEU A 134 5.51 -16.45 0.51
CA LEU A 134 5.81 -15.52 1.60
C LEU A 134 4.60 -14.68 2.02
N SER A 135 3.73 -14.32 1.06
CA SER A 135 2.58 -13.44 1.26
C SER A 135 1.32 -14.17 1.71
N ARG A 136 1.09 -15.41 1.24
CA ARG A 136 -0.14 -16.16 1.52
C ARG A 136 -0.08 -17.04 2.76
N ILE A 137 1.10 -17.53 3.13
CA ILE A 137 1.23 -18.47 4.25
C ILE A 137 1.21 -17.71 5.57
N HIS A 138 0.35 -18.16 6.49
CA HIS A 138 0.37 -17.73 7.88
C HIS A 138 1.49 -18.47 8.61
N TRP A 139 2.68 -17.87 8.65
CA TRP A 139 3.84 -18.47 9.29
C TRP A 139 3.67 -18.51 10.82
N PRO A 140 3.89 -19.66 11.48
CA PRO A 140 3.88 -19.73 12.93
C PRO A 140 5.00 -18.88 13.54
N LYS A 141 4.79 -18.41 14.77
CA LYS A 141 5.77 -17.59 15.49
C LYS A 141 6.96 -18.46 15.92
N GLY A 142 8.18 -17.98 15.67
CA GLY A 142 9.41 -18.64 16.11
C GLY A 142 10.61 -18.28 15.24
N TRP A 143 11.82 -18.35 15.83
CA TRP A 143 13.06 -18.03 15.13
C TRP A 143 13.33 -18.97 13.94
N GLN A 144 13.09 -20.28 14.10
CA GLN A 144 13.29 -21.26 13.02
C GLN A 144 12.38 -20.97 11.81
N TRP A 145 11.12 -20.61 12.05
CA TRP A 145 10.17 -20.24 11.00
C TRP A 145 10.53 -18.90 10.35
N THR A 146 11.07 -17.97 11.13
CA THR A 146 11.60 -16.70 10.63
C THR A 146 12.81 -16.93 9.72
N LEU A 147 13.73 -17.82 10.13
CA LEU A 147 14.90 -18.19 9.36
C LEU A 147 14.53 -18.94 8.08
N ALA A 148 13.57 -19.87 8.12
CA ALA A 148 13.07 -20.55 6.92
C ALA A 148 12.43 -19.56 5.94
N ARG A 149 11.63 -18.62 6.46
CA ARG A 149 10.94 -17.58 5.70
C ARG A 149 11.92 -16.64 5.00
N PHE A 150 12.78 -15.99 5.76
CA PHE A 150 13.67 -14.96 5.21
C PHE A 150 14.94 -15.56 4.60
N GLY A 151 15.45 -16.67 5.14
CA GLY A 151 16.60 -17.38 4.59
C GLY A 151 16.27 -18.08 3.27
N GLY A 152 15.15 -18.80 3.21
CA GLY A 152 14.69 -19.46 1.98
C GLY A 152 14.38 -18.46 0.88
N THR A 153 13.49 -17.50 1.15
CA THR A 153 13.17 -16.45 0.18
C THR A 153 14.38 -15.60 -0.18
N GLY A 154 15.24 -15.25 0.79
CA GLY A 154 16.45 -14.48 0.56
C GLY A 154 17.44 -15.19 -0.36
N THR A 155 17.59 -16.51 -0.22
CA THR A 155 18.46 -17.32 -1.09
C THR A 155 17.94 -17.32 -2.53
N VAL A 156 16.64 -17.58 -2.73
CA VAL A 156 16.02 -17.55 -4.07
C VAL A 156 16.10 -16.15 -4.68
N ALA A 157 15.83 -15.11 -3.89
CA ALA A 157 15.93 -13.72 -4.32
C ALA A 157 17.33 -13.36 -4.76
N LEU A 158 18.36 -13.70 -3.99
CA LEU A 158 19.74 -13.39 -4.33
C LEU A 158 20.18 -14.13 -5.59
N GLY A 159 19.93 -15.44 -5.67
CA GLY A 159 20.28 -16.25 -6.85
C GLY A 159 19.60 -15.76 -8.12
N SER A 160 18.29 -15.49 -8.04
CA SER A 160 17.52 -14.96 -9.17
C SER A 160 17.99 -13.56 -9.56
N ALA A 161 18.27 -12.68 -8.60
CA ALA A 161 18.69 -11.31 -8.87
C ALA A 161 20.05 -11.28 -9.58
N VAL A 162 21.04 -12.04 -9.13
CA VAL A 162 22.37 -12.05 -9.76
C VAL A 162 22.30 -12.51 -11.22
N ILE A 163 21.59 -13.61 -11.50
CA ILE A 163 21.47 -14.17 -12.85
C ILE A 163 20.64 -13.22 -13.73
N SER A 164 19.50 -12.74 -13.23
CA SER A 164 18.60 -11.85 -13.99
C SER A 164 19.22 -10.49 -14.28
N TYR A 165 20.00 -9.95 -13.33
CA TYR A 165 20.71 -8.68 -13.50
C TYR A 165 21.76 -8.79 -14.62
N GLY A 166 22.52 -9.89 -14.64
CA GLY A 166 23.48 -10.16 -15.72
C GLY A 166 22.81 -10.18 -17.08
N HIS A 167 21.77 -10.99 -17.24
CA HIS A 167 21.04 -11.13 -18.51
C HIS A 167 20.49 -9.81 -19.05
N LEU A 168 19.84 -9.01 -18.20
CA LEU A 168 19.28 -7.72 -18.61
C LEU A 168 20.37 -6.68 -18.89
N ARG A 169 21.45 -6.66 -18.11
CA ARG A 169 22.60 -5.79 -18.38
C ARG A 169 23.24 -6.13 -19.72
N ASP A 170 23.48 -7.41 -19.99
CA ASP A 170 24.10 -7.87 -21.22
C ASP A 170 23.21 -7.60 -22.43
N LEU A 171 21.89 -7.73 -22.26
CA LEU A 171 20.90 -7.33 -23.27
C LEU A 171 20.96 -5.83 -23.58
N LEU A 172 21.05 -4.98 -22.57
CA LEU A 172 21.18 -3.53 -22.75
C LEU A 172 22.50 -3.16 -23.44
N LEU A 173 23.59 -3.84 -23.08
CA LEU A 173 24.89 -3.66 -23.75
C LEU A 173 24.83 -4.10 -25.22
N ALA A 174 24.16 -5.22 -25.52
CA ALA A 174 23.96 -5.70 -26.89
C ALA A 174 23.10 -4.75 -27.73
N TRP A 175 22.22 -3.96 -27.10
CA TRP A 175 21.48 -2.87 -27.74
C TRP A 175 22.22 -1.54 -27.79
N HIS A 176 23.52 -1.54 -27.49
CA HIS A 176 24.37 -0.34 -27.52
C HIS A 176 23.99 0.74 -26.50
N TYR A 177 23.29 0.38 -25.41
CA TYR A 177 23.17 1.29 -24.27
C TYR A 177 24.54 1.50 -23.59
N GLY A 178 24.78 2.70 -23.07
CA GLY A 178 25.99 3.00 -22.33
C GLY A 178 26.15 2.12 -21.08
N PRO A 179 27.38 1.81 -20.62
CA PRO A 179 27.62 0.89 -19.51
C PRO A 179 26.90 1.28 -18.21
N LEU A 180 26.79 2.58 -17.94
CA LEU A 180 26.02 3.10 -16.81
C LEU A 180 24.52 2.82 -16.94
N ALA A 181 23.94 3.04 -18.12
CA ALA A 181 22.53 2.77 -18.36
C ALA A 181 22.22 1.27 -18.28
N ALA A 182 23.11 0.42 -18.81
CA ALA A 182 23.00 -1.04 -18.73
C ALA A 182 23.08 -1.57 -17.29
N ALA A 183 23.88 -0.91 -16.42
CA ALA A 183 23.95 -1.26 -14.99
C ALA A 183 22.72 -0.75 -14.21
N VAL A 184 22.21 0.44 -14.54
CA VAL A 184 21.09 1.05 -13.82
C VAL A 184 19.74 0.47 -14.24
N GLY A 185 19.59 0.03 -15.49
CA GLY A 185 18.33 -0.50 -16.04
C GLY A 185 17.65 -1.57 -15.17
N PRO A 186 18.35 -2.64 -14.77
CA PRO A 186 17.79 -3.65 -13.86
C PRO A 186 17.34 -3.08 -12.51
N LEU A 187 18.12 -2.16 -11.93
CA LEU A 187 17.80 -1.56 -10.63
C LEU A 187 16.52 -0.73 -10.67
N VAL A 188 16.22 -0.09 -11.81
CA VAL A 188 14.99 0.68 -11.99
C VAL A 188 13.76 -0.23 -12.00
N LEU A 189 13.84 -1.38 -12.68
CA LEU A 189 12.75 -2.36 -12.70
C LEU A 189 12.50 -2.96 -11.31
N ASP A 190 13.57 -3.36 -10.62
CA ASP A 190 13.48 -3.90 -9.26
C ASP A 190 12.94 -2.86 -8.28
N GLY A 191 13.44 -1.61 -8.36
CA GLY A 191 12.97 -0.51 -7.54
C GLY A 191 11.48 -0.23 -7.73
N LEU A 192 11.00 -0.25 -8.97
CA LEU A 192 9.57 -0.13 -9.27
C LEU A 192 8.77 -1.26 -8.61
N MET A 193 9.20 -2.51 -8.76
CA MET A 193 8.51 -3.66 -8.17
C MET A 193 8.49 -3.61 -6.65
N VAL A 194 9.59 -3.20 -6.02
CA VAL A 194 9.70 -3.05 -4.56
C VAL A 194 8.74 -1.97 -4.06
N ILE A 195 8.74 -0.79 -4.68
CA ILE A 195 7.84 0.31 -4.31
C ILE A 195 6.37 -0.09 -4.49
N SER A 196 6.03 -0.69 -5.63
CA SER A 196 4.69 -1.22 -5.90
C SER A 196 4.27 -2.29 -4.89
N GLY A 197 5.16 -3.22 -4.54
CA GLY A 197 4.89 -4.28 -3.56
C GLY A 197 4.64 -3.72 -2.16
N PHE A 198 5.46 -2.77 -1.71
CA PHE A 198 5.24 -2.09 -0.43
C PHE A 198 3.96 -1.26 -0.41
N ALA A 199 3.62 -0.60 -1.52
CA ALA A 199 2.35 0.11 -1.63
C ALA A 199 1.16 -0.85 -1.48
N LEU A 200 1.17 -1.98 -2.19
CA LEU A 200 0.13 -3.02 -2.06
C LEU A 200 0.03 -3.56 -0.62
N LEU A 201 1.17 -3.77 0.04
CA LEU A 201 1.23 -4.21 1.44
C LEU A 201 0.73 -3.15 2.42
N ALA A 202 1.01 -1.87 2.18
CA ALA A 202 0.51 -0.78 3.01
C ALA A 202 -1.02 -0.69 2.93
N MET A 203 -1.59 -0.82 1.72
CA MET A 203 -3.03 -0.79 1.51
C MET A 203 -3.76 -2.01 2.10
N SER A 204 -3.13 -3.19 2.15
CA SER A 204 -3.75 -4.39 2.73
C SER A 204 -3.81 -4.39 4.25
N ARG A 205 -3.04 -3.51 4.90
CA ARG A 205 -3.01 -3.36 6.37
C ARG A 205 -4.01 -2.35 6.90
N THR A 206 -4.63 -1.54 6.04
CA THR A 206 -5.68 -0.60 6.43
C THR A 206 -6.99 -1.38 6.60
N PRO A 207 -7.49 -1.59 7.83
CA PRO A 207 -8.80 -2.20 8.02
C PRO A 207 -9.83 -1.23 7.45
N GLY A 208 -10.70 -1.74 6.57
CA GLY A 208 -11.90 -1.00 6.21
C GLY A 208 -12.63 -0.60 7.50
N HIS A 209 -13.03 0.66 7.61
CA HIS A 209 -14.00 1.09 8.61
C HIS A 209 -15.14 0.07 8.59
N HIS A 210 -15.27 -0.69 9.68
CA HIS A 210 -16.45 -1.48 9.96
C HIS A 210 -17.63 -0.50 9.89
N GLN A 211 -18.34 -0.53 8.78
CA GLN A 211 -19.64 0.05 8.67
C GLN A 211 -20.56 -0.97 9.33
N ASP A 212 -20.64 -0.91 10.67
CA ASP A 212 -21.65 -1.58 11.46
C ASP A 212 -23.01 -0.96 11.13
N ALA A 213 -23.54 -1.33 9.96
CA ALA A 213 -24.96 -1.30 9.70
C ALA A 213 -25.57 -2.42 10.57
N ALA A 214 -25.98 -2.06 11.78
CA ALA A 214 -26.76 -2.93 12.65
C ALA A 214 -28.08 -3.33 11.96
N PRO A 215 -28.36 -4.63 11.75
CA PRO A 215 -29.71 -5.07 11.43
C PRO A 215 -30.50 -5.22 12.73
N THR A 216 -31.36 -4.23 12.97
CA THR A 216 -32.70 -4.30 13.56
C THR A 216 -33.04 -5.57 14.36
N SER A 217 -32.88 -5.52 15.68
CA SER A 217 -33.61 -6.41 16.58
C SER A 217 -35.07 -5.96 16.64
N CYS A 218 -35.95 -6.60 15.85
CA CYS A 218 -37.39 -6.39 15.97
C CYS A 218 -37.90 -7.08 17.23
N SER A 219 -38.45 -6.27 18.14
CA SER A 219 -39.03 -6.65 19.41
C SER A 219 -40.35 -7.40 19.22
N ARG A 220 -40.50 -8.47 19.99
CA ARG A 220 -41.73 -9.12 20.44
C ARG A 220 -42.83 -8.11 20.79
N ALA A 221 -44.04 -8.37 20.30
CA ALA A 221 -45.30 -7.88 20.89
C ALA A 221 -46.43 -8.90 20.59
N GLU A 222 -46.78 -9.71 21.59
CA GLU A 222 -48.11 -10.33 21.71
C GLU A 222 -49.00 -9.39 22.55
N PRO A 223 -50.29 -9.37 22.26
CA PRO A 223 -51.31 -9.48 23.30
C PRO A 223 -52.10 -10.79 23.20
#